data_AF-A0A0C3P0C5-F1
#
_entry.id   AF-A0A0C3P0C5-F1
#
_cell.length_a   1.000
_cell.length_b   1.000
_cell.length_c   1.000
_cell.angle_alpha   90.00
_cell.angle_beta   90.00
_cell.angle_gamma   90.00
#
_symmetry.space_group_name_H-M   'P 1'
#
loop_
_entity.id
_entity.type
_entity.pdbx_description
1 polymer ?
#
loop_
_entity_poly.entity_id
_entity_poly.type
_entity_poly.pdbx_seq_one_letter_code
_entity_poly.pdbx_strand_id
1 'polypeptide(L)'
;KRANHIQSEQKRRANIRKGYEALCEAVPALRDAIRAEEETARVGDDKPKRKKKSKAEEDRQDGRAGPKSENVVLQKTIDHVQALLAERAALALRLHRARATLPRGHPALAYPSHLLDDKGVLLWDREWTGGTGWGDVEDDAGDDE
;
A
#
# COMPACT_ATOMS: atom_id res chain seq x y z
N LYS A 1 12.47 -9.54 31.38
CA LYS A 1 11.34 -8.57 31.42
C LYS A 1 11.62 -7.31 30.60
N ARG A 2 12.59 -6.44 30.97
CA ARG A 2 12.92 -5.22 30.19
C ARG A 2 13.47 -5.54 28.79
N ALA A 3 14.36 -6.53 28.68
CA ALA A 3 14.91 -6.96 27.39
C ALA A 3 13.83 -7.47 26.43
N ASN A 4 12.99 -8.41 26.88
CA ASN A 4 11.89 -8.95 26.09
C ASN A 4 10.92 -7.85 25.63
N HIS A 5 10.62 -6.87 26.50
CA HIS A 5 9.78 -5.73 26.12
C HIS A 5 10.40 -4.92 24.97
N ILE A 6 11.69 -4.59 25.06
CA ILE A 6 12.41 -3.87 24.01
C ILE A 6 12.40 -4.66 22.69
N GLN A 7 12.71 -5.96 22.74
CA GLN A 7 12.72 -6.83 21.56
C GLN A 7 11.33 -6.92 20.91
N SER A 8 10.28 -7.11 21.71
CA SER A 8 8.90 -7.17 21.20
C SER A 8 8.46 -5.86 20.52
N GLU A 9 8.84 -4.72 21.07
CA GLU A 9 8.52 -3.41 20.48
C GLU A 9 9.35 -3.15 19.21
N GLN A 10 10.62 -3.56 19.18
CA GLN A 10 11.44 -3.51 17.96
C GLN A 10 10.83 -4.37 16.84
N LYS A 11 10.42 -5.61 17.13
CA LYS A 11 9.74 -6.48 16.16
C LYS A 11 8.44 -5.84 15.65
N ARG A 12 7.61 -5.30 16.56
CA ARG A 12 6.38 -4.58 16.21
C ARG A 12 6.66 -3.38 15.30
N ARG A 13 7.66 -2.54 15.62
CA ARG A 13 8.04 -1.38 14.80
C ARG A 13 8.59 -1.79 13.44
N ALA A 14 9.38 -2.85 13.36
CA ALA A 14 9.86 -3.39 12.08
C ALA A 14 8.70 -3.80 11.17
N ASN A 15 7.68 -4.47 11.72
CA ASN A 15 6.48 -4.85 10.94
C ASN A 15 5.68 -3.64 10.46
N ILE A 16 5.53 -2.61 11.31
CA ILE A 16 4.86 -1.36 10.91
C ILE A 16 5.64 -0.67 9.77
N ARG A 17 6.97 -0.62 9.84
CA ARG A 17 7.83 -0.09 8.77
C ARG A 17 7.62 -0.82 7.45
N LYS A 18 7.62 -2.16 7.45
CA LYS A 18 7.30 -2.98 6.26
C LYS A 18 5.93 -2.60 5.66
N GLY A 19 4.93 -2.34 6.50
CA GLY A 19 3.62 -1.87 6.06
C GLY A 19 3.67 -0.52 5.34
N TYR A 20 4.42 0.44 5.86
CA TYR A 20 4.62 1.75 5.21
C TYR A 20 5.40 1.65 3.90
N GLU A 21 6.39 0.76 3.82
CA GLU A 21 7.12 0.48 2.58
C GLU A 21 6.17 -0.07 1.50
N ALA A 22 5.30 -1.02 1.85
CA ALA A 22 4.30 -1.54 0.92
C ALA A 22 3.33 -0.44 0.43
N LEU A 23 2.95 0.51 1.29
CA LEU A 23 2.14 1.66 0.88
C LEU A 23 2.88 2.57 -0.10
N CYS A 24 4.19 2.80 0.11
CA CYS A 24 5.01 3.58 -0.80
C CYS A 24 5.09 2.96 -2.20
N GLU A 25 5.02 1.64 -2.31
CA GLU A 25 4.99 0.92 -3.58
C GLU A 25 3.61 0.88 -4.25
N ALA A 26 2.54 0.84 -3.45
CA ALA A 26 1.17 0.75 -3.98
C ALA A 26 0.64 2.10 -4.50
N VAL A 27 0.97 3.20 -3.82
CA VAL A 27 0.41 4.53 -4.12
C VAL A 27 1.24 5.25 -5.19
N PRO A 28 0.69 5.54 -6.39
CA PRO A 28 1.46 6.13 -7.50
C PRO A 28 2.19 7.43 -7.14
N ALA A 29 1.48 8.36 -6.45
CA ALA A 29 2.05 9.64 -6.05
C ALA A 29 3.26 9.53 -5.11
N LEU A 30 3.31 8.48 -4.27
CA LEU A 30 4.47 8.23 -3.39
C LEU A 30 5.65 7.68 -4.18
N ARG A 31 5.41 6.71 -5.06
CA ARG A 31 6.45 6.13 -5.93
C ARG A 31 7.13 7.19 -6.79
N ASP A 32 6.34 8.08 -7.38
CA ASP A 32 6.83 9.14 -8.26
C ASP A 32 7.64 10.17 -7.46
N ALA A 33 7.16 10.55 -6.27
CA ALA A 33 7.86 11.47 -5.40
C ALA A 33 9.19 10.88 -4.88
N ILE A 34 9.22 9.59 -4.53
CA ILE A 34 10.43 8.87 -4.12
C ILE A 34 11.44 8.82 -5.28
N ARG A 35 10.99 8.46 -6.49
CA ARG A 35 11.84 8.40 -7.66
C ARG A 35 12.44 9.76 -8.00
N ALA A 36 11.65 10.82 -7.94
CA ALA A 36 12.11 12.19 -8.18
C ALA A 36 13.16 12.62 -7.15
N GLU A 37 12.95 12.32 -5.86
CA GLU A 37 13.92 12.60 -4.81
C GLU A 37 15.23 11.83 -5.03
N GLU A 38 15.16 10.53 -5.35
CA GLU A 38 16.34 9.70 -5.66
C GLU A 38 17.12 10.22 -6.86
N GLU A 39 16.44 10.73 -7.89
CA GLU A 39 17.08 11.36 -9.05
C GLU A 39 17.79 12.66 -8.66
N THR A 40 17.14 13.52 -7.87
CA THR A 40 17.77 14.76 -7.37
C THR A 40 18.97 14.50 -6.46
N ALA A 41 18.92 13.43 -5.65
CA ALA A 41 20.03 13.03 -4.79
C ALA A 41 21.24 12.54 -5.61
N ARG A 42 21.02 11.82 -6.72
CA ARG A 42 22.09 11.34 -7.60
C ARG A 42 22.80 12.48 -8.35
N VAL A 43 22.09 13.54 -8.69
CA VAL A 43 22.65 14.72 -9.39
C VAL A 43 23.40 15.66 -8.42
N GLY A 44 23.12 15.59 -7.12
CA GLY A 44 23.72 16.47 -6.10
C GLY A 44 25.05 16.01 -5.50
N ASP A 45 25.58 14.83 -5.85
CA ASP A 45 26.70 14.17 -5.14
C ASP A 45 28.12 14.61 -5.60
N ASP A 46 28.25 15.70 -6.36
CA ASP A 46 29.56 16.25 -6.80
C ASP A 46 30.35 17.00 -5.69
N LYS A 47 30.01 16.83 -4.40
CA LYS A 47 30.77 17.41 -3.28
C LYS A 47 31.18 16.37 -2.23
N PRO A 48 32.49 16.15 -2.00
CA PRO A 48 32.95 15.13 -1.05
C PRO A 48 32.81 15.62 0.39
N LYS A 49 31.87 15.05 1.17
CA LYS A 49 31.84 15.19 2.63
C LYS A 49 31.89 13.83 3.34
N ARG A 50 33.14 13.43 3.60
CA ARG A 50 33.68 12.74 4.78
C ARG A 50 32.73 11.84 5.61
N LYS A 51 33.01 10.53 5.51
CA LYS A 51 32.84 9.46 6.50
C LYS A 51 32.55 9.92 7.95
N LYS A 52 31.36 9.59 8.47
CA LYS A 52 31.18 9.09 9.84
C LYS A 52 30.01 8.09 9.87
N LYS A 53 30.36 6.83 10.09
CA LYS A 53 29.56 5.61 9.86
C LYS A 53 28.84 5.15 11.16
N SER A 54 27.61 4.66 10.96
CA SER A 54 26.95 3.49 11.59
C SER A 54 26.51 3.45 13.06
N LYS A 55 25.57 4.32 13.48
CA LYS A 55 24.63 3.92 14.56
C LYS A 55 23.33 4.73 14.63
N ALA A 56 23.30 5.90 14.00
CA ALA A 56 22.13 6.76 13.92
C ALA A 56 21.58 6.79 12.50
N GLU A 57 21.47 5.63 11.85
CA GLU A 57 20.93 5.49 10.49
C GLU A 57 19.53 4.88 10.54
N GLU A 58 19.33 3.88 11.40
CA GLU A 58 18.02 3.26 11.65
C GLU A 58 17.01 4.24 12.30
N ASP A 59 17.48 5.14 13.17
CA ASP A 59 16.66 6.18 13.83
C ASP A 59 16.59 7.50 13.05
N ARG A 60 17.43 7.67 12.00
CA ARG A 60 17.37 8.84 11.09
C ARG A 60 16.60 8.55 9.81
N GLN A 61 16.38 7.28 9.47
CA GLN A 61 15.44 6.85 8.44
C GLN A 61 13.98 6.94 8.87
N ASP A 62 13.71 7.52 10.04
CA ASP A 62 12.39 7.82 10.59
C ASP A 62 11.66 8.97 9.85
N GLY A 63 11.91 9.12 8.54
CA GLY A 63 11.04 9.84 7.63
C GLY A 63 10.63 11.24 8.08
N ARG A 64 11.46 12.00 8.80
CA ARG A 64 11.00 13.29 9.35
C ARG A 64 10.91 14.41 8.30
N ALA A 65 11.55 14.25 7.15
CA ALA A 65 11.40 15.15 6.01
C ALA A 65 11.63 14.36 4.72
N GLY A 66 10.61 14.28 3.88
CA GLY A 66 10.68 13.65 2.57
C GLY A 66 9.38 12.93 2.15
N PRO A 67 9.31 12.43 0.92
CA PRO A 67 8.20 11.66 0.37
C PRO A 67 7.83 10.42 1.20
N LYS A 68 8.80 9.82 1.89
CA LYS A 68 8.62 8.66 2.78
C LYS A 68 8.21 9.02 4.21
N SER A 69 7.91 10.29 4.49
CA SER A 69 7.45 10.69 5.82
C SER A 69 6.09 10.08 6.14
N GLU A 70 5.93 9.57 7.36
CA GLU A 70 4.71 8.85 7.79
C GLU A 70 3.43 9.65 7.46
N ASN A 71 3.40 10.94 7.82
CA ASN A 71 2.25 11.78 7.53
C ASN A 71 1.97 11.94 6.03
N VAL A 72 3.02 12.08 5.20
CA VAL A 72 2.86 12.17 3.74
C VAL A 72 2.37 10.84 3.17
N VAL A 73 2.92 9.72 3.63
CA VAL A 73 2.50 8.38 3.21
C VAL A 73 1.02 8.15 3.53
N LEU A 74 0.61 8.42 4.76
CA LEU A 74 -0.78 8.28 5.19
C LEU A 74 -1.72 9.19 4.39
N GLN A 75 -1.39 10.48 4.27
CA GLN A 75 -2.24 11.43 3.56
C GLN A 75 -2.38 11.07 2.08
N LYS A 76 -1.27 10.77 1.39
CA LYS A 76 -1.32 10.37 -0.03
C LYS A 76 -2.05 9.06 -0.25
N THR A 77 -1.98 8.13 0.72
CA THR A 77 -2.75 6.89 0.68
C THR A 77 -4.24 7.17 0.79
N ILE A 78 -4.66 8.03 1.72
CA ILE A 78 -6.06 8.43 1.88
C ILE A 78 -6.58 9.09 0.60
N ASP A 79 -5.83 10.06 0.07
CA ASP A 79 -6.19 10.76 -1.17
C ASP A 79 -6.36 9.77 -2.34
N HIS A 80 -5.44 8.80 -2.46
CA HIS A 80 -5.49 7.78 -3.50
C HIS A 80 -6.71 6.87 -3.37
N VAL A 81 -7.02 6.39 -2.17
CA VAL A 81 -8.22 5.56 -1.92
C VAL A 81 -9.49 6.34 -2.25
N GLN A 82 -9.58 7.61 -1.83
CA GLN A 82 -10.72 8.47 -2.17
C GLN A 82 -10.86 8.68 -3.68
N ALA A 83 -9.76 8.90 -4.39
CA ALA A 83 -9.76 9.00 -5.85
C ALA A 83 -10.23 7.71 -6.53
N LEU A 84 -9.75 6.55 -6.09
CA LEU A 84 -10.19 5.23 -6.61
C LEU A 84 -11.68 4.99 -6.37
N LEU A 85 -12.22 5.38 -5.21
CA LEU A 85 -13.64 5.27 -4.92
C LEU A 85 -14.47 6.17 -5.83
N ALA A 86 -14.04 7.41 -6.06
CA ALA A 86 -14.69 8.34 -6.97
C ALA A 86 -14.66 7.82 -8.42
N GLU A 87 -13.52 7.30 -8.87
CA GLU A 87 -13.37 6.71 -10.20
C GLU A 87 -14.26 5.48 -10.37
N ARG A 88 -14.29 4.57 -9.40
CA ARG A 88 -15.19 3.41 -9.40
C ARG A 88 -16.65 3.85 -9.54
N ALA A 89 -17.08 4.86 -8.78
CA ALA A 89 -18.45 5.37 -8.84
C ALA A 89 -18.77 5.95 -10.24
N ALA A 90 -17.85 6.71 -10.82
CA ALA A 90 -18.00 7.28 -12.16
C ALA A 90 -18.07 6.19 -13.25
N LEU A 91 -17.20 5.18 -13.17
CA LEU A 91 -17.19 4.05 -14.10
C LEU A 91 -18.45 3.20 -13.97
N ALA A 92 -18.91 2.93 -12.74
CA ALA A 92 -20.17 2.23 -12.50
C ALA A 92 -21.35 2.99 -13.12
N LEU A 93 -21.44 4.30 -12.92
CA LEU A 93 -22.50 5.12 -13.52
C LEU A 93 -22.46 5.09 -15.05
N ARG A 94 -21.27 5.17 -15.66
CA ARG A 94 -21.08 5.05 -17.11
C ARG A 94 -21.53 3.69 -17.62
N LEU A 95 -21.17 2.62 -16.92
CA LEU A 95 -21.56 1.25 -17.24
C LEU A 95 -23.08 1.07 -17.13
N HIS A 96 -23.71 1.57 -16.06
CA HIS A 96 -25.17 1.53 -15.90
C HIS A 96 -25.89 2.27 -17.03
N ARG A 97 -25.41 3.46 -17.42
CA ARG A 97 -25.97 4.21 -18.56
C ARG A 97 -25.84 3.45 -19.86
N ALA A 98 -24.66 2.89 -20.16
CA ALA A 98 -24.44 2.09 -21.36
C ALA A 98 -25.37 0.88 -21.40
N ARG A 99 -25.54 0.19 -20.25
CA ARG A 99 -26.45 -0.96 -20.16
C ARG A 99 -27.91 -0.60 -20.32
N ALA A 100 -28.35 0.56 -19.83
CA ALA A 100 -29.72 1.02 -20.00
C ALA A 100 -30.10 1.27 -21.47
N THR A 101 -29.12 1.49 -22.36
CA THR A 101 -29.36 1.63 -23.81
C THR A 101 -29.47 0.30 -24.56
N LEU A 102 -29.13 -0.83 -23.92
CA LEU A 102 -29.13 -2.13 -24.59
C LEU A 102 -30.51 -2.80 -24.53
N PRO A 103 -30.91 -3.52 -25.61
CA PRO A 103 -32.11 -4.36 -25.58
C PRO A 103 -32.03 -5.44 -24.50
N ARG A 104 -33.20 -5.87 -24.03
CA ARG A 104 -33.32 -7.02 -23.11
C ARG A 104 -32.72 -8.27 -23.77
N GLY A 105 -31.89 -9.02 -23.04
CA GLY A 105 -31.22 -10.22 -23.54
C GLY A 105 -29.91 -9.99 -24.29
N HIS A 106 -29.41 -8.76 -24.36
CA HIS A 106 -28.11 -8.49 -24.98
C HIS A 106 -26.96 -9.19 -24.21
N PRO A 107 -26.01 -9.85 -24.89
CA PRO A 107 -24.95 -10.64 -24.24
C PRO A 107 -24.08 -9.82 -23.28
N ALA A 108 -23.88 -8.52 -23.54
CA ALA A 108 -23.12 -7.62 -22.64
C ALA A 108 -23.84 -7.32 -21.29
N LEU A 109 -25.11 -7.70 -21.15
CA LEU A 109 -25.83 -7.66 -19.87
C LEU A 109 -25.60 -8.93 -19.04
N ALA A 110 -25.15 -10.02 -19.66
CA ALA A 110 -24.78 -11.24 -18.97
C ALA A 110 -23.33 -11.16 -18.49
N TYR A 111 -23.09 -11.67 -17.29
CA TYR A 111 -21.74 -11.86 -16.77
C TYR A 111 -21.37 -13.33 -16.88
N PRO A 112 -20.13 -13.66 -17.30
CA PRO A 112 -19.68 -15.04 -17.38
C PRO A 112 -19.49 -15.63 -15.98
N SER A 113 -19.85 -16.91 -15.81
CA SER A 113 -19.95 -17.58 -14.50
C SER A 113 -18.70 -17.51 -13.64
N HIS A 114 -17.50 -17.47 -14.25
CA HIS A 114 -16.23 -17.42 -13.52
C HIS A 114 -15.96 -16.06 -12.83
N LEU A 115 -16.75 -15.03 -13.12
CA LEU A 115 -16.65 -13.71 -12.48
C LEU A 115 -17.68 -13.53 -11.35
N LEU A 116 -18.54 -14.53 -11.14
CA LEU A 116 -19.53 -14.55 -10.08
C LEU A 116 -19.06 -15.52 -8.98
N ASP A 117 -19.44 -15.24 -7.75
CA ASP A 117 -19.31 -16.16 -6.63
C ASP A 117 -20.48 -17.17 -6.58
N ASP A 118 -20.45 -18.07 -5.60
CA ASP A 118 -21.49 -19.09 -5.38
C ASP A 118 -22.89 -18.50 -5.12
N LYS A 119 -22.98 -17.20 -4.79
CA LYS A 119 -24.23 -16.46 -4.55
C LYS A 119 -24.66 -15.63 -5.76
N GLY A 120 -23.91 -15.68 -6.86
CA GLY A 120 -24.19 -14.90 -8.06
C GLY A 120 -23.77 -13.42 -7.96
N VAL A 121 -22.94 -13.06 -6.99
CA VAL A 121 -22.39 -11.70 -6.83
C VAL A 121 -21.07 -11.60 -7.57
N LEU A 122 -20.81 -10.46 -8.20
CA LEU A 122 -19.54 -10.23 -8.87
C LEU A 122 -18.39 -10.22 -7.85
N LEU A 123 -17.28 -10.88 -8.19
CA LEU A 123 -16.13 -11.02 -7.28
C LEU A 123 -15.61 -9.67 -6.75
N TRP A 124 -15.71 -8.60 -7.55
CA TRP A 124 -15.30 -7.24 -7.17
C TRP A 124 -16.37 -6.43 -6.41
N ASP A 125 -17.60 -6.92 -6.34
CA ASP A 125 -18.67 -6.35 -5.51
C ASP A 125 -18.88 -7.14 -4.22
N ARG A 126 -18.12 -8.23 -4.04
CA ARG A 126 -18.11 -9.02 -2.82
C ARG A 126 -17.66 -8.15 -1.65
N GLU A 127 -18.43 -8.19 -0.56
CA GLU A 127 -18.06 -7.53 0.69
C GLU A 127 -16.71 -8.05 1.19
N TRP A 128 -15.82 -7.12 1.55
CA TRP A 128 -14.53 -7.45 2.14
C TRP A 128 -14.71 -7.78 3.62
N THR A 129 -14.46 -9.03 4.02
CA THR A 129 -14.65 -9.52 5.40
C THR A 129 -13.43 -9.40 6.31
N GLY A 130 -12.36 -8.74 5.87
CA GLY A 130 -11.18 -8.45 6.70
C GLY A 130 -9.82 -8.87 6.12
N GLY A 131 -9.78 -9.59 5.00
CA GLY A 131 -8.53 -9.93 4.29
C GLY A 131 -7.75 -11.12 4.89
N THR A 132 -6.76 -11.62 4.14
CA THR A 132 -6.07 -12.93 4.32
C THR A 132 -4.97 -12.97 5.39
N GLY A 133 -5.17 -12.36 6.57
CA GLY A 133 -4.29 -12.60 7.71
C GLY A 133 -2.79 -12.34 7.45
N TRP A 134 -2.44 -11.23 6.79
CA TRP A 134 -1.04 -10.79 6.56
C TRP A 134 -0.24 -10.51 7.86
N GLY A 135 -0.73 -10.95 9.01
CA GLY A 135 -0.02 -10.99 10.30
C GLY A 135 0.53 -12.37 10.68
N ASP A 136 0.28 -13.41 9.87
CA ASP A 136 0.65 -14.81 10.19
C ASP A 136 1.76 -15.37 9.29
N VAL A 137 2.54 -14.49 8.64
CA VAL A 137 3.82 -14.92 8.06
C VAL A 137 4.77 -15.12 9.24
N GLU A 138 4.80 -16.36 9.71
CA GLU A 138 5.78 -16.96 10.60
C GLU A 138 7.17 -16.34 10.43
N ASP A 139 7.58 -15.52 11.40
CA ASP A 139 8.96 -15.54 11.91
C ASP A 139 8.88 -16.18 13.31
N ASP A 140 8.34 -17.41 13.34
CA ASP A 140 8.58 -18.43 14.36
C ASP A 140 9.73 -19.30 13.85
N ALA A 141 10.93 -18.71 13.84
CA ALA A 141 12.15 -19.40 13.48
C ALA A 141 13.25 -19.00 14.45
N GLY A 142 13.37 -19.78 15.52
CA GLY A 142 14.61 -19.94 16.30
C GLY A 142 14.74 -19.11 17.57
N ASP A 143 14.16 -19.60 18.67
CA ASP A 143 14.79 -19.48 19.98
C ASP A 143 14.91 -20.91 20.55
N ASP A 144 15.85 -21.66 19.97
CA ASP A 144 16.46 -22.82 20.63
C ASP A 144 17.72 -22.31 21.34
N GLU A 145 17.81 -22.66 22.63
CA GLU A 145 18.84 -22.43 23.67
C GLU A 145 18.71 -21.20 24.60
#